data_AF-A0A7S3CGE5-F1
#
_entry.id   AF-A0A7S3CGE5-F1
#
_cell.length_a   1.000
_cell.length_b   1.000
_cell.length_c   1.000
_cell.angle_alpha   90.00
_cell.angle_beta   90.00
_cell.angle_gamma   90.00
#
_symmetry.space_group_name_H-M   'P 1'
#
loop_
_entity.id
_entity.type
_entity.pdbx_description
1 polymer ?
#
loop_
_entity_poly.entity_id
_entity_poly.type
_entity_poly.pdbx_seq_one_letter_code
_entity_poly.pdbx_strand_id
1 'polypeptide(L)'
;RDDLESLGYVLLYFLRGSLPWQGLKAATKKQKYEKISERKMATPIEVLCKEFPKEFVSYLHYCRCLRFDDKPDYNYLRNLLREPFIRAGYEYDYVFDWTILKFQQQVASSSRLKPNEESGKDEKTPA
;
A
#
# COMPACT_ATOMS: atom_id res chain seq x y z
N ARG A 1 -17.42 6.35 12.03
CA ARG A 1 -16.28 5.57 12.57
C ARG A 1 -15.96 4.35 11.72
N ASP A 2 -16.97 3.62 11.24
CA ASP A 2 -16.78 2.30 10.61
C ASP A 2 -16.04 2.40 9.27
N ASP A 3 -16.21 3.49 8.53
CA ASP A 3 -15.44 3.77 7.31
C ASP A 3 -13.94 3.98 7.61
N LEU A 4 -13.60 4.65 8.72
CA LEU A 4 -12.22 4.86 9.13
C LEU A 4 -11.58 3.55 9.61
N GLU A 5 -12.31 2.76 10.39
CA GLU A 5 -11.83 1.42 10.77
C GLU A 5 -11.59 0.54 9.53
N SER A 6 -12.53 0.59 8.58
CA SER A 6 -12.42 -0.14 7.30
C SER A 6 -11.22 0.33 6.47
N LEU A 7 -10.95 1.64 6.43
CA LEU A 7 -9.75 2.20 5.80
C LEU A 7 -8.47 1.67 6.46
N GLY A 8 -8.44 1.59 7.80
CA GLY A 8 -7.33 0.98 8.53
C GLY A 8 -7.05 -0.46 8.10
N TYR A 9 -8.10 -1.27 7.89
CA TYR A 9 -7.95 -2.63 7.36
C TYR A 9 -7.43 -2.67 5.91
N VAL A 10 -7.83 -1.72 5.05
CA VAL A 10 -7.32 -1.61 3.67
C VAL A 10 -5.84 -1.24 3.65
N LEU A 11 -5.43 -0.27 4.45
CA LEU A 11 -4.03 0.13 4.54
C LEU A 11 -3.15 -1.02 5.06
N LEU A 12 -3.62 -1.73 6.08
CA LEU A 12 -2.90 -2.89 6.59
C LEU A 12 -2.87 -4.05 5.59
N TYR A 13 -3.94 -4.23 4.81
CA TYR A 13 -3.95 -5.19 3.71
C TYR A 13 -2.85 -4.87 2.68
N PHE A 14 -2.64 -3.61 2.31
CA PHE A 14 -1.55 -3.26 1.40
C PHE A 14 -0.16 -3.57 1.98
N LEU A 15 0.05 -3.33 3.27
CA LEU A 15 1.33 -3.63 3.93
C LEU A 15 1.58 -5.13 4.10
N ARG A 16 0.54 -5.91 4.41
CA ARG A 16 0.64 -7.33 4.73
C ARG A 16 0.42 -8.25 3.54
N GLY A 17 -0.22 -7.75 2.48
CA GLY A 17 -0.70 -8.53 1.33
C GLY A 17 -1.96 -9.36 1.60
N SER A 18 -2.28 -9.66 2.86
CA SER A 18 -3.52 -10.35 3.24
C SER A 18 -3.91 -10.09 4.70
N LEU A 19 -5.19 -10.26 5.02
CA LEU A 19 -5.77 -10.15 6.35
C LEU A 19 -6.14 -11.56 6.88
N PRO A 20 -6.06 -11.79 8.20
CA PRO A 20 -6.28 -13.11 8.81
C PRO A 20 -7.67 -13.73 8.56
N TRP A 21 -8.65 -12.91 8.19
CA TRP A 21 -10.03 -13.32 7.88
C TRP A 21 -10.31 -13.51 6.38
N GLN A 22 -9.30 -13.42 5.51
CA GLN A 22 -9.46 -13.74 4.09
C GLN A 22 -9.43 -15.26 3.84
N GLY A 23 -10.04 -15.69 2.73
CA GLY A 23 -10.00 -17.09 2.29
C GLY A 23 -10.81 -18.09 3.13
N LEU A 24 -11.59 -17.64 4.13
CA LEU A 24 -12.41 -18.52 4.96
C LEU A 24 -13.51 -19.20 4.13
N LYS A 25 -13.55 -20.53 4.17
CA LYS A 25 -14.55 -21.36 3.48
C LYS A 25 -15.84 -21.45 4.29
N ALA A 26 -16.98 -21.29 3.64
CA ALA A 26 -18.32 -21.45 4.21
C ALA A 26 -19.31 -21.87 3.12
N ALA A 27 -20.38 -22.57 3.49
CA ALA A 27 -21.38 -23.05 2.53
C ALA A 27 -22.32 -21.93 2.08
N THR A 28 -22.59 -20.94 2.94
CA THR A 28 -23.46 -19.80 2.63
C THR A 28 -22.77 -18.46 2.87
N LYS A 29 -23.30 -17.41 2.24
CA LYS A 29 -22.83 -16.03 2.42
C LYS A 29 -22.94 -15.60 3.89
N LYS A 30 -24.05 -15.92 4.57
CA LYS A 30 -24.27 -15.63 6.00
C LYS A 30 -23.18 -16.25 6.87
N GLN A 31 -22.95 -17.56 6.73
CA GLN A 31 -21.90 -18.26 7.47
C GLN A 31 -20.50 -17.70 7.17
N LYS A 32 -20.24 -17.25 5.94
CA LYS A 32 -18.96 -16.61 5.59
C LYS A 32 -18.75 -15.32 6.39
N TYR A 33 -19.77 -14.47 6.51
CA TYR A 33 -19.68 -13.23 7.29
C TYR A 33 -19.57 -13.49 8.78
N GLU A 34 -20.29 -14.47 9.32
CA GLU A 34 -20.17 -14.90 10.72
C GLU A 34 -18.73 -15.31 11.03
N LYS A 35 -18.13 -16.19 10.21
CA LYS A 35 -16.72 -16.60 10.38
C LYS A 35 -15.73 -15.44 10.28
N ILE A 36 -15.97 -14.51 9.36
CA ILE A 36 -15.12 -13.30 9.22
C ILE A 36 -15.25 -12.43 10.49
N SER A 37 -16.46 -12.23 10.98
CA SER A 37 -16.74 -11.46 12.19
C SER A 37 -16.06 -12.08 13.41
N GLU A 38 -16.25 -13.39 13.62
CA GLU A 38 -15.58 -14.15 14.68
C GLU A 38 -14.07 -14.01 14.61
N ARG A 39 -13.47 -14.18 13.42
CA ARG A 39 -12.02 -14.04 13.24
C ARG A 39 -11.54 -12.62 13.52
N LYS A 40 -12.29 -11.59 13.12
CA LYS A 40 -11.97 -10.18 13.42
C LYS A 40 -12.01 -9.91 14.93
N MET A 41 -13.01 -10.41 15.64
CA MET A 41 -13.13 -10.26 17.10
C MET A 41 -12.04 -11.03 17.85
N ALA A 42 -11.71 -12.24 17.38
CA ALA A 42 -10.69 -13.10 17.99
C ALA A 42 -9.24 -12.65 17.71
N THR A 43 -9.03 -11.64 16.85
CA THR A 43 -7.70 -11.13 16.50
C THR A 43 -7.50 -9.76 17.16
N PRO A 44 -6.74 -9.65 18.28
CA PRO A 44 -6.41 -8.37 18.88
C PRO A 44 -5.67 -7.45 17.90
N ILE A 45 -5.83 -6.14 18.04
CA ILE A 45 -5.21 -5.15 17.13
C ILE A 45 -3.68 -5.26 17.20
N GLU A 46 -3.13 -5.50 18.38
CA GLU A 46 -1.70 -5.67 18.63
C GLU A 46 -1.13 -6.88 17.88
N VAL A 47 -1.92 -7.95 17.80
CA VAL A 47 -1.54 -9.16 17.05
C VAL A 47 -1.69 -8.92 15.55
N LEU A 48 -2.76 -8.23 15.15
CA LEU A 48 -3.04 -7.90 13.75
C LEU A 48 -1.95 -7.03 13.13
N CYS A 49 -1.47 -6.04 13.90
CA CYS A 49 -0.44 -5.08 13.48
C CYS A 49 0.98 -5.49 13.90
N LYS A 50 1.18 -6.72 14.37
CA LYS A 50 2.51 -7.23 14.72
C LYS A 50 3.45 -7.12 13.51
N GLU A 51 4.66 -6.62 13.74
CA GLU A 51 5.70 -6.31 12.73
C GLU A 51 5.45 -5.06 11.84
N PHE A 52 4.37 -4.31 12.05
CA PHE A 52 4.09 -3.06 11.34
C PHE A 52 4.26 -1.83 12.26
N PRO A 53 4.37 -0.60 11.70
CA PRO A 53 4.49 0.61 12.51
C PRO A 53 3.38 0.73 13.55
N LYS A 54 3.74 1.08 14.79
CA LYS A 54 2.83 1.18 15.94
C LYS A 54 1.70 2.20 15.74
N GLU A 55 1.86 3.11 14.79
CA GLU A 55 0.86 4.08 14.39
C GLU A 55 -0.40 3.40 13.84
N PHE A 56 -0.29 2.21 13.24
CA PHE A 56 -1.46 1.40 12.83
C PHE A 56 -2.27 0.87 14.02
N VAL A 57 -1.60 0.46 15.10
CA VAL A 57 -2.26 0.08 16.35
C VAL A 57 -3.03 1.27 16.92
N SER A 58 -2.38 2.44 16.97
CA SER A 58 -2.98 3.68 17.47
C SER A 58 -4.18 4.11 16.61
N TYR A 59 -4.05 4.02 15.29
CA TYR A 59 -5.12 4.34 14.33
C TYR A 59 -6.36 3.47 14.55
N LEU A 60 -6.18 2.14 14.62
CA LEU A 60 -7.28 1.19 14.75
C LEU A 60 -7.95 1.29 16.13
N HIS A 61 -7.18 1.48 17.21
CA HIS A 61 -7.74 1.73 18.53
C HIS A 61 -8.55 3.01 18.57
N TYR A 62 -8.02 4.11 18.01
CA TYR A 62 -8.77 5.36 17.89
C TYR A 62 -10.11 5.15 17.20
N CYS A 63 -10.12 4.47 16.05
CA CYS A 63 -11.35 4.21 15.30
C CYS A 63 -12.37 3.37 16.08
N ARG A 64 -11.92 2.34 16.82
CA ARG A 64 -12.80 1.49 17.64
C ARG A 64 -13.34 2.19 18.90
N CYS A 65 -12.61 3.16 19.45
CA CYS A 65 -13.02 3.92 20.63
C CYS A 65 -14.04 5.02 20.30
N LEU A 66 -14.20 5.41 19.03
CA LEU A 66 -15.20 6.41 18.63
C LEU A 66 -16.63 5.90 18.90
N ARG A 67 -17.44 6.75 19.54
CA ARG A 67 -18.88 6.54 19.65
C ARG A 67 -19.55 6.75 18.29
N PHE A 68 -20.83 6.43 18.22
CA PHE A 68 -21.57 6.48 16.96
C PHE A 68 -21.70 7.90 16.41
N ASP A 69 -21.91 8.87 17.30
CA ASP A 69 -22.12 10.29 17.04
C ASP A 69 -20.85 11.14 17.15
N ASP A 70 -19.72 10.53 17.52
CA ASP A 70 -18.46 11.26 17.64
C ASP A 70 -17.96 11.73 16.28
N LYS A 71 -17.54 13.00 16.23
CA LYS A 71 -16.80 13.55 15.10
C LYS A 71 -15.34 13.09 15.17
N PRO A 72 -14.83 12.33 14.18
CA PRO A 72 -13.44 11.90 14.19
C PRO A 72 -12.46 13.08 14.05
N ASP A 73 -11.33 12.99 14.73
CA ASP A 73 -10.19 13.88 14.55
C ASP A 73 -9.34 13.40 13.36
N TYR A 74 -9.74 13.86 12.18
CA TYR A 74 -9.03 13.55 10.93
C TYR A 74 -7.60 14.10 10.90
N ASN A 75 -7.29 15.16 11.66
CA ASN A 75 -5.92 15.69 11.71
C ASN A 75 -5.01 14.75 12.47
N TYR A 76 -5.46 14.26 13.63
CA TYR A 76 -4.77 13.24 14.40
C TYR A 76 -4.49 11.99 13.56
N LEU A 77 -5.52 11.44 12.90
CA LEU A 77 -5.39 10.25 12.05
C LEU A 77 -4.41 10.45 10.88
N ARG A 78 -4.43 11.63 10.25
CA ARG A 78 -3.45 11.96 9.19
C ARG A 78 -2.04 12.07 9.73
N ASN A 79 -1.85 12.69 10.89
CA ASN A 79 -0.54 12.84 11.50
C ASN A 79 0.05 11.49 11.94
N LEU A 80 -0.78 10.55 12.42
CA LEU A 80 -0.34 9.18 12.70
C LEU A 80 0.33 8.52 11.49
N LEU A 81 -0.18 8.75 10.28
CA LEU A 81 0.40 8.17 9.06
C LEU A 81 1.54 9.03 8.48
N ARG A 82 1.50 10.35 8.68
CA ARG A 82 2.48 11.30 8.16
C ARG A 82 3.80 11.29 8.95
N GLU A 83 3.75 11.15 10.27
CA GLU A 83 4.94 11.18 11.12
C GLU A 83 5.94 10.05 10.77
N PRO A 84 5.52 8.77 10.61
CA PRO A 84 6.43 7.72 10.13
C PRO A 84 6.99 7.99 8.73
N PHE A 85 6.17 8.56 7.84
CA PHE A 85 6.58 8.91 6.48
C PHE A 85 7.74 9.92 6.48
N ILE A 86 7.61 11.00 7.25
CA ILE A 86 8.67 12.02 7.39
C ILE A 86 9.90 11.44 8.08
N ARG A 87 9.71 10.66 9.15
CA ARG A 87 10.82 10.06 9.92
C ARG A 87 11.66 9.10 9.09
N ALA A 88 11.04 8.41 8.14
CA ALA A 88 11.71 7.53 7.19
C ALA A 88 12.41 8.29 6.05
N GLY A 89 12.27 9.62 5.99
CA GLY A 89 12.92 10.47 4.99
C GLY A 89 12.21 10.49 3.64
N TYR A 90 10.93 10.09 3.56
CA TYR A 90 10.18 10.14 2.32
C TYR A 90 9.73 11.56 1.98
N GLU A 91 9.74 11.88 0.69
CA GLU A 91 9.24 13.14 0.14
C GLU A 91 7.83 12.97 -0.44
N TYR A 92 7.02 14.02 -0.35
CA TYR A 92 5.66 14.01 -0.90
C TYR A 92 5.67 14.41 -2.39
N ASP A 93 6.31 13.58 -3.21
CA ASP A 93 6.58 13.81 -4.63
C ASP A 93 5.54 13.16 -5.58
N TYR A 94 4.57 12.45 -5.01
CA TYR A 94 3.55 11.66 -5.72
C TYR A 94 4.12 10.52 -6.59
N VAL A 95 5.33 10.04 -6.27
CA VAL A 95 5.93 8.86 -6.89
C VAL A 95 5.48 7.61 -6.13
N PHE A 96 4.76 6.73 -6.83
CA PHE A 96 4.26 5.46 -6.32
C PHE A 96 4.98 4.28 -6.99
N ASP A 97 4.85 3.07 -6.42
CA ASP A 97 5.48 1.86 -6.96
C ASP A 97 5.17 1.66 -8.46
N TRP A 98 3.92 1.88 -8.86
CA TRP A 98 3.51 1.73 -10.26
C TRP A 98 4.02 2.83 -11.19
N THR A 99 4.37 4.02 -10.69
CA THR A 99 4.95 5.08 -11.54
C THR A 99 6.40 4.75 -11.89
N ILE A 100 7.15 4.17 -10.94
CA ILE A 100 8.53 3.71 -11.16
C ILE A 100 8.55 2.57 -12.18
N LEU A 101 7.66 1.57 -12.02
CA LEU A 101 7.56 0.44 -12.94
C LEU A 101 7.27 0.87 -14.38
N LYS A 102 6.36 1.84 -14.58
CA LYS A 102 6.04 2.37 -15.91
C LYS A 102 7.23 3.10 -16.54
N PHE A 103 7.93 3.93 -15.75
CA PHE A 103 9.11 4.64 -16.22
C PHE A 103 10.22 3.67 -16.66
N GLN A 104 10.50 2.64 -15.85
CA GLN A 104 11.49 1.62 -16.17
C GLN A 104 11.15 0.85 -17.47
N GLN A 105 9.87 0.51 -17.67
CA GLN A 105 9.40 -0.15 -18.90
C GLN A 105 9.58 0.75 -20.13
N GLN A 106 9.28 2.04 -20.01
CA GLN A 106 9.50 3.00 -21.09
C GLN A 106 10.98 3.12 -21.44
N VAL A 107 11.86 3.33 -20.45
CA VAL A 107 13.31 3.41 -20.66
C VAL A 107 13.87 2.14 -21.31
N ALA A 108 13.42 0.96 -20.86
CA ALA A 108 13.84 -0.33 -21.45
C ALA A 108 13.35 -0.53 -22.89
N SER A 109 12.17 0.00 -23.23
CA SER A 109 11.65 -0.06 -24.61
C SER A 109 12.37 0.89 -25.56
N SER A 110 12.74 2.10 -25.09
CA SER A 110 13.48 3.09 -25.89
C SER A 110 14.94 2.71 -26.12
N SER A 111 15.60 2.03 -25.17
CA SER A 111 16.98 1.57 -25.36
C SER A 111 17.12 0.45 -26.40
N ARG A 112 16.03 -0.27 -26.71
CA ARG A 112 15.99 -1.34 -27.72
C ARG A 112 15.88 -0.83 -29.17
N LEU A 113 15.66 0.47 -29.36
CA LEU A 113 15.40 1.10 -30.66
C LEU A 113 16.58 1.95 -31.18
N LYS A 114 17.83 1.63 -30.84
CA LYS A 114 18.99 2.19 -31.57
C LYS A 114 19.51 1.18 -32.60
N PRO A 115 19.21 1.32 -33.92
CA PRO A 115 19.94 0.64 -34.96
C PRO A 115 21.33 1.26 -35.13
N ASN A 116 22.32 0.40 -35.38
CA ASN A 116 23.66 0.74 -35.84
C ASN A 116 23.58 1.56 -37.15
N GLU A 117 23.97 2.82 -37.13
CA GLU A 117 24.41 3.52 -38.34
C GLU A 117 25.86 3.96 -38.15
N GLU A 118 26.78 3.11 -38.59
CA GLU A 118 28.13 3.51 -38.98
C GLU A 118 28.71 2.40 -39.88
N SER A 119 28.49 2.53 -41.20
CA SER A 119 29.40 1.97 -42.20
C SER A 119 29.93 3.14 -43.01
N GLY A 120 31.15 3.55 -42.64
CA GLY A 120 31.87 4.68 -43.20
C GLY A 120 32.09 4.58 -44.70
N LYS A 121 32.15 5.76 -45.30
CA LYS A 121 32.47 6.03 -46.70
C LYS A 121 33.85 5.49 -47.05
N ASP A 122 33.94 4.68 -48.10
CA ASP A 122 35.20 4.43 -48.81
C ASP A 122 35.58 5.71 -49.56
N GLU A 123 36.54 6.46 -49.03
CA GLU A 123 37.20 7.57 -49.71
C GLU A 123 38.57 7.11 -50.24
N LYS A 124 38.75 7.25 -51.56
CA LYS A 124 39.88 6.81 -52.37
C LYS A 124 41.10 7.75 -52.24
N THR A 125 42.28 7.14 -51.99
CA THR A 125 43.67 7.49 -52.40
C THR A 125 44.27 8.82 -51.88
N PRO A 126 45.61 8.96 -51.65
CA PRO A 126 46.73 8.77 -52.61
C PRO A 126 47.85 7.85 -52.05
N ALA A 127 48.79 7.29 -52.82
CA ALA A 127 49.78 7.90 -53.73
C ALA A 127 50.21 6.96 -54.87
#